data_AF-A0A8D8LVG0-F1
#
_entry.id   AF-A0A8D8LVG0-F1
#
_cell.length_a   1.000
_cell.length_b   1.000
_cell.length_c   1.000
_cell.angle_alpha   90.00
_cell.angle_beta   90.00
_cell.angle_gamma   90.00
#
_symmetry.space_group_name_H-M   'P 1'
#
loop_
_entity.id
_entity.type
_entity.pdbx_description
1 polymer ?
#
loop_
_entity_poly.entity_id
_entity_poly.type
_entity_poly.pdbx_seq_one_letter_code
_entity_poly.pdbx_strand_id
1 'polypeptide(L)'
;MAAPVAPAPPALKDLPKVDENIKTQLETFSPEKLKSTETVEKCVLPTAEDVKQERQHNDLIHSVETFNSDKLKRTQTSEKIVLPNAQDVKAEKTHNALIEGVEAFDPSNLKHAETQEKNSLPDKDAIEAEKGQQKLISGIENFDTGKLKPTETVEKNPLPTKEAIDAEKKA
;
A
#
# COMPACT_ATOMS: atom_id res chain seq x y z
N MET A 1 -48.93 29.45 -26.68
CA MET A 1 -48.14 28.20 -26.66
C MET A 1 -48.92 27.16 -27.43
N ALA A 2 -48.43 26.74 -28.60
CA ALA A 2 -49.04 25.66 -29.36
C ALA A 2 -48.70 24.32 -28.68
N ALA A 3 -49.72 23.53 -28.35
CA ALA A 3 -49.54 22.19 -27.80
C ALA A 3 -48.93 21.25 -28.86
N PRO A 4 -48.01 20.34 -28.49
CA PRO A 4 -47.45 19.38 -29.43
C PRO A 4 -48.54 18.38 -29.85
N VAL A 5 -48.78 18.29 -31.16
CA VAL A 5 -49.59 17.25 -31.78
C VAL A 5 -48.93 15.90 -31.52
N ALA A 6 -49.64 14.99 -30.85
CA ALA A 6 -49.25 13.60 -30.76
C ALA A 6 -49.24 13.00 -32.18
N PRO A 7 -48.23 12.18 -32.55
CA PRO A 7 -48.20 11.56 -33.88
C PRO A 7 -49.44 10.68 -34.06
N ALA A 8 -50.10 10.85 -35.21
CA ALA A 8 -51.27 10.07 -35.58
C ALA A 8 -50.94 8.57 -35.56
N PRO A 9 -51.87 7.70 -35.10
CA PRO A 9 -51.66 6.26 -35.17
C PRO A 9 -51.35 5.85 -36.62
N PRO A 10 -50.37 4.94 -36.84
CA PRO A 10 -49.94 4.57 -38.18
C PRO A 10 -51.11 4.02 -39.00
N ALA A 11 -51.23 4.46 -40.26
CA ALA A 11 -52.28 4.01 -41.15
C ALA A 11 -52.07 2.53 -41.51
N LEU A 12 -53.14 1.78 -41.76
CA LEU A 12 -53.09 0.33 -42.06
C LEU A 12 -52.10 -0.08 -43.15
N LYS A 13 -51.79 0.84 -44.08
CA LYS A 13 -50.84 0.66 -45.18
C LYS A 13 -49.36 0.73 -44.77
N ASP A 14 -49.08 1.33 -43.61
CA ASP A 14 -47.73 1.57 -43.09
C ASP A 14 -47.32 0.53 -42.03
N LEU A 15 -48.21 -0.43 -41.71
CA LEU A 15 -47.89 -1.57 -40.85
C LEU A 15 -47.15 -2.65 -41.66
N PRO A 16 -46.16 -3.35 -41.06
CA PRO A 16 -45.49 -4.46 -41.71
C PRO A 16 -46.52 -5.53 -42.12
N LYS A 17 -46.43 -5.98 -43.38
CA LYS A 17 -47.28 -7.09 -43.86
C LYS A 17 -46.91 -8.34 -43.09
N VAL A 18 -47.90 -8.94 -42.43
CA VAL A 18 -47.76 -10.22 -41.74
C VAL A 18 -47.36 -11.27 -42.76
N ASP A 19 -46.27 -12.00 -42.51
CA ASP A 19 -45.80 -13.08 -43.38
C ASP A 19 -46.92 -14.09 -43.63
N GLU A 20 -47.02 -14.61 -44.86
CA GLU A 20 -48.08 -15.53 -45.26
C GLU A 20 -48.14 -16.75 -44.34
N ASN A 21 -46.99 -17.23 -43.85
CA ASN A 21 -46.93 -18.35 -42.91
C ASN A 21 -47.65 -18.06 -41.59
N ILE A 22 -47.49 -16.85 -41.04
CA ILE A 22 -48.14 -16.42 -39.79
C ILE A 22 -49.64 -16.25 -40.03
N LYS A 23 -50.02 -15.69 -41.18
CA LYS A 23 -51.43 -15.52 -41.55
C LYS A 23 -52.15 -16.86 -41.65
N THR A 24 -51.55 -17.86 -42.31
CA THR A 24 -52.12 -19.22 -42.41
C THR A 24 -52.21 -19.90 -41.04
N GLN A 25 -51.19 -19.73 -40.19
CA GLN A 25 -51.21 -20.27 -38.83
C GLN A 25 -52.32 -19.66 -37.97
N LEU A 26 -52.60 -18.36 -38.12
CA LEU A 26 -53.70 -17.67 -37.45
C LEU A 26 -55.07 -18.10 -38.00
N GLU A 27 -55.22 -18.30 -39.31
CA GLU A 27 -56.46 -18.78 -39.92
C GLU A 27 -56.78 -20.24 -39.54
N THR A 28 -55.76 -21.06 -39.29
CA THR A 28 -55.90 -22.45 -38.80
C THR A 28 -55.79 -22.58 -37.27
N PHE A 29 -55.61 -21.46 -36.57
CA PHE A 29 -55.52 -21.45 -35.11
C PHE A 29 -56.89 -21.76 -34.50
N SER A 30 -56.97 -22.88 -33.79
CA SER A 30 -58.17 -23.27 -33.06
C SER A 30 -57.98 -22.95 -31.57
N PRO A 31 -58.81 -22.07 -30.98
CA PRO A 31 -58.69 -21.74 -29.55
C PRO A 31 -58.94 -22.96 -28.64
N GLU A 32 -59.60 -24.00 -29.14
CA GLU A 32 -59.80 -25.29 -28.45
C GLU A 32 -58.49 -26.06 -28.21
N LYS A 33 -57.42 -25.76 -28.96
CA LYS A 33 -56.09 -26.35 -28.77
C LYS A 33 -55.30 -25.65 -27.67
N LEU A 34 -55.78 -24.52 -27.16
CA LEU A 34 -55.22 -23.90 -25.97
C LEU A 34 -55.57 -24.77 -24.76
N LYS A 35 -54.56 -25.09 -23.95
CA LYS A 35 -54.80 -25.79 -22.69
C LYS A 35 -55.60 -24.87 -21.78
N SER A 36 -56.81 -25.31 -21.39
CA SER A 36 -57.58 -24.61 -20.35
C SER A 36 -56.71 -24.53 -19.10
N THR A 37 -56.49 -23.32 -18.61
CA THR A 37 -55.76 -23.07 -17.38
C THR A 37 -56.72 -22.37 -16.42
N GLU A 38 -56.99 -23.02 -15.30
CA GLU A 38 -57.86 -22.48 -14.26
C GLU A 38 -57.11 -21.36 -13.52
N THR A 39 -57.62 -20.13 -13.60
CA THR A 39 -57.05 -19.00 -12.88
C THR A 39 -57.55 -19.02 -11.44
N VAL A 40 -56.74 -19.52 -10.52
CA VAL A 40 -57.05 -19.49 -9.08
C VAL A 40 -56.75 -18.10 -8.52
N GLU A 41 -57.79 -17.33 -8.21
CA GLU A 41 -57.66 -16.09 -7.44
C GLU A 41 -57.30 -16.45 -6.00
N LYS A 42 -56.05 -16.24 -5.60
CA LYS A 42 -55.58 -16.47 -4.23
C LYS A 42 -56.04 -15.34 -3.31
N CYS A 43 -57.32 -15.34 -2.95
CA CYS A 43 -57.85 -14.54 -1.84
C CYS A 43 -57.49 -15.21 -0.51
N VAL A 44 -56.21 -15.17 -0.14
CA VAL A 44 -55.76 -15.68 1.17
C VAL A 44 -56.08 -14.63 2.22
N LEU A 45 -56.90 -14.99 3.20
CA LEU A 45 -57.19 -14.13 4.35
C LEU A 45 -55.93 -14.01 5.22
N PRO A 46 -55.74 -12.87 5.92
CA PRO A 46 -54.68 -12.74 6.91
C PRO A 46 -54.73 -13.92 7.89
N THR A 47 -53.57 -14.48 8.19
CA THR A 47 -53.48 -15.56 9.17
C THR A 47 -53.66 -15.00 10.58
N ALA A 48 -53.95 -15.90 11.53
CA ALA A 48 -54.02 -15.50 12.94
C ALA A 48 -52.67 -14.96 13.47
N GLU A 49 -51.55 -15.30 12.85
CA GLU A 49 -50.25 -14.75 13.19
C GLU A 49 -50.10 -13.32 12.66
N ASP A 50 -50.51 -13.06 11.42
CA ASP A 50 -50.45 -11.72 10.81
C ASP A 50 -51.22 -10.70 11.65
N VAL A 51 -52.43 -11.06 12.12
CA VAL A 51 -53.26 -10.21 12.98
C VAL A 51 -52.63 -9.99 14.36
N LYS A 52 -51.95 -11.00 14.92
CA LYS A 52 -51.25 -10.87 16.21
C LYS A 52 -50.05 -9.94 16.09
N GLN A 53 -49.25 -10.11 15.04
CA GLN A 53 -48.10 -9.25 14.77
C GLN A 53 -48.55 -7.80 14.54
N GLU A 54 -49.60 -7.59 13.75
CA GLU A 54 -50.16 -6.26 13.52
C GLU A 54 -50.68 -5.61 14.81
N ARG A 55 -51.36 -6.38 15.67
CA ARG A 55 -51.78 -5.88 16.99
C ARG A 55 -50.59 -5.49 17.85
N GLN A 56 -49.57 -6.36 17.95
CA GLN A 56 -48.36 -6.07 18.72
C GLN A 56 -47.63 -4.82 18.21
N HIS A 57 -47.56 -4.64 16.89
CA HIS A 57 -46.98 -3.47 16.28
C HIS A 57 -47.77 -2.21 16.63
N ASN A 58 -49.09 -2.22 16.45
CA ASN A 58 -49.95 -1.09 16.79
C ASN A 58 -49.89 -0.74 18.28
N ASP A 59 -49.88 -1.75 19.16
CA ASP A 59 -49.75 -1.55 20.61
C ASP A 59 -48.41 -0.89 20.98
N LEU A 60 -47.31 -1.28 20.31
CA LEU A 60 -46.00 -0.65 20.49
C LEU A 60 -46.01 0.80 20.03
N ILE A 61 -46.52 1.07 18.82
CA ILE A 61 -46.60 2.43 18.29
C ILE A 61 -47.43 3.31 19.22
N HIS A 62 -48.61 2.84 19.64
CA HIS A 62 -49.47 3.60 20.54
C HIS A 62 -48.83 3.85 21.91
N SER A 63 -48.11 2.87 22.46
CA SER A 63 -47.36 3.00 23.71
C SER A 63 -46.26 4.07 23.60
N VAL A 64 -45.57 4.16 22.45
CA VAL A 64 -44.56 5.17 22.18
C VAL A 64 -45.19 6.54 21.96
N GLU A 65 -46.28 6.64 21.20
CA GLU A 65 -47.00 7.90 20.95
C GLU A 65 -47.56 8.51 22.24
N THR A 66 -48.08 7.68 23.14
CA THR A 66 -48.63 8.11 24.44
C THR A 66 -47.58 8.12 25.55
N PHE A 67 -46.31 7.91 25.21
CA PHE A 67 -45.24 7.87 26.18
C PHE A 67 -45.06 9.21 26.88
N ASN A 68 -45.28 9.22 28.20
CA ASN A 68 -45.07 10.41 29.01
C ASN A 68 -43.60 10.49 29.46
N SER A 69 -42.85 11.42 28.86
CA SER A 69 -41.45 11.72 29.20
C SER A 69 -41.22 12.21 30.62
N ASP A 70 -42.24 12.76 31.30
CA ASP A 70 -42.14 13.23 32.69
C ASP A 70 -41.97 12.07 33.68
N LYS A 71 -42.28 10.84 33.26
CA LYS A 71 -42.02 9.62 34.04
C LYS A 71 -40.54 9.21 33.99
N LEU A 72 -39.75 9.77 33.09
CA LEU A 72 -38.31 9.51 33.04
C LEU A 72 -37.63 10.17 34.24
N LYS A 73 -36.81 9.39 34.95
CA LYS A 73 -35.99 9.94 36.02
C LYS A 73 -35.02 10.96 35.43
N ARG A 74 -34.96 12.16 36.00
CA ARG A 74 -33.98 13.17 35.58
C ARG A 74 -32.58 12.71 35.95
N THR A 75 -31.75 12.43 34.95
CA THR A 75 -30.34 12.15 35.15
C THR A 75 -29.54 13.45 35.10
N GLN A 76 -28.86 13.80 36.20
CA GLN A 76 -27.93 14.95 36.23
C GLN A 76 -26.63 14.54 35.53
N THR A 77 -26.41 15.07 34.33
CA THR A 77 -25.14 14.91 33.61
C THR A 77 -24.16 15.97 34.10
N SER A 78 -23.05 15.56 34.71
CA SER A 78 -21.94 16.48 35.02
C SER A 78 -20.96 16.46 33.85
N GLU A 79 -20.85 17.59 33.14
CA GLU A 79 -19.79 17.79 32.17
C GLU A 79 -18.50 18.13 32.92
N LYS A 80 -17.47 17.30 32.74
CA LYS A 80 -16.18 17.49 33.41
C LYS A 80 -15.37 18.52 32.63
N ILE A 81 -15.75 19.80 32.74
CA ILE A 81 -14.92 20.90 32.25
C ILE A 81 -13.72 21.01 33.20
N VAL A 82 -12.62 20.34 32.86
CA VAL A 82 -11.36 20.51 33.56
C VAL A 82 -10.70 21.75 33.00
N LEU A 83 -10.70 22.83 33.78
CA LEU A 83 -9.91 24.02 33.48
C LEU A 83 -8.42 23.64 33.43
N PRO A 84 -7.64 24.26 32.52
CA PRO A 84 -6.18 24.10 32.51
C PRO A 84 -5.63 24.36 33.90
N ASN A 85 -4.84 23.42 34.41
CA ASN A 85 -4.25 23.54 35.73
C ASN A 85 -2.98 24.42 35.66
N ALA A 86 -2.42 24.78 36.83
CA ALA A 86 -1.26 25.64 36.89
C ALA A 86 0.01 25.05 36.23
N GLN A 87 0.11 23.73 36.06
CA GLN A 87 1.18 23.10 35.28
C GLN A 87 0.97 23.30 33.79
N ASP A 88 -0.26 23.15 33.30
CA ASP A 88 -0.59 23.30 31.88
C ASP A 88 -0.23 24.71 31.38
N VAL A 89 -0.60 25.73 32.15
CA VAL A 89 -0.29 27.14 31.84
C VAL A 89 1.22 27.42 31.90
N LYS A 90 1.95 26.80 32.83
CA LYS A 90 3.41 26.96 32.94
C LYS A 90 4.13 26.29 31.76
N ALA A 91 3.67 25.11 31.36
CA ALA A 91 4.22 24.39 30.23
C ALA A 91 4.01 25.18 28.93
N GLU A 92 2.81 25.69 28.72
CA GLU A 92 2.48 26.53 27.56
C GLU A 92 3.31 27.81 27.52
N LYS A 93 3.46 28.51 28.66
CA LYS A 93 4.31 29.71 28.73
C LYS A 93 5.78 29.41 28.43
N THR A 94 6.29 28.27 28.90
CA THR A 94 7.68 27.86 28.64
C THR A 94 7.89 27.54 27.17
N HIS A 95 6.93 26.84 26.56
CA HIS A 95 6.95 26.51 25.13
C HIS A 95 6.91 27.77 24.26
N ASN A 96 6.01 28.71 24.56
CA ASN A 96 5.91 29.96 23.81
C ASN A 96 7.18 30.81 23.94
N ALA A 97 7.75 30.91 25.15
CA ALA A 97 9.01 31.62 25.35
C ALA A 97 10.18 31.00 24.56
N LEU A 98 10.21 29.67 24.41
CA LEU A 98 11.21 28.99 23.60
C LEU A 98 11.05 29.34 22.12
N ILE A 99 9.81 29.30 21.60
CA ILE A 99 9.51 29.65 20.21
C ILE A 99 9.90 31.10 19.94
N GLU A 100 9.45 32.04 20.78
CA GLU A 100 9.79 33.46 20.64
C GLU A 100 11.31 33.68 20.68
N GLY A 101 12.02 32.96 21.55
CA GLY A 101 13.48 33.01 21.62
C GLY A 101 14.19 32.52 20.36
N VAL A 102 13.64 31.51 19.69
CA VAL A 102 14.17 30.99 18.42
C VAL A 102 13.80 31.90 17.25
N GLU A 103 12.58 32.43 17.21
CA GLU A 103 12.12 33.37 16.17
C GLU A 103 12.90 34.69 16.22
N ALA A 104 13.18 35.20 17.42
CA ALA A 104 13.95 36.41 17.63
C ALA A 104 15.48 36.18 17.61
N PHE A 105 15.94 34.95 17.42
CA PHE A 105 17.36 34.63 17.45
C PHE A 105 18.06 35.24 16.23
N ASP A 106 18.95 36.21 16.47
CA ASP A 106 19.80 36.80 15.43
C ASP A 106 20.94 35.82 15.05
N PRO A 107 20.94 35.27 13.82
CA PRO A 107 21.97 34.34 13.37
C PRO A 107 23.38 34.95 13.33
N SER A 108 23.50 36.28 13.34
CA SER A 108 24.78 37.00 13.38
C SER A 108 25.53 36.75 14.69
N ASN A 109 24.84 36.32 15.74
CA ASN A 109 25.45 35.89 17.01
C ASN A 109 26.12 34.52 16.94
N LEU A 110 25.90 33.74 15.87
CA LEU A 110 26.60 32.48 15.66
C LEU A 110 28.05 32.75 15.26
N LYS A 111 28.97 32.02 15.88
CA LYS A 111 30.38 32.05 15.48
C LYS A 111 30.50 31.48 14.06
N HIS A 112 31.25 32.15 13.19
CA HIS A 112 31.59 31.61 11.88
C HIS A 112 32.33 30.27 12.02
N ALA A 113 31.79 29.23 11.39
CA ALA A 113 32.44 27.94 11.24
C ALA A 113 32.95 27.82 9.78
N GLU A 114 34.26 27.93 9.60
CA GLU A 114 34.89 27.72 8.30
C GLU A 114 35.08 26.20 8.09
N THR A 115 34.23 25.60 7.26
CA THR A 115 34.35 24.19 6.88
C THR A 115 35.28 24.08 5.67
N GLN A 116 36.47 23.50 5.83
CA GLN A 116 37.35 23.18 4.72
C GLN A 116 37.07 21.79 4.16
N GLU A 117 36.61 21.73 2.91
CA GLU A 117 36.53 20.50 2.13
C GLU A 117 37.95 20.12 1.66
N LYS A 118 38.54 19.09 2.28
CA LYS A 118 39.83 18.54 1.84
C LYS A 118 39.66 17.69 0.59
N ASN A 119 39.59 18.34 -0.57
CA ASN A 119 39.84 17.70 -1.85
C ASN A 119 41.23 18.13 -2.37
N SER A 120 42.28 17.82 -1.59
CA SER A 120 43.66 18.11 -2.00
C SER A 120 44.05 17.15 -3.12
N LEU A 121 44.51 17.70 -4.25
CA LEU A 121 45.17 16.90 -5.28
C LEU A 121 46.38 16.18 -4.65
N PRO A 122 46.74 14.97 -5.15
CA PRO A 122 47.96 14.30 -4.71
C PRO A 122 49.16 15.24 -4.86
N ASP A 123 50.03 15.25 -3.85
CA ASP A 123 51.25 16.05 -3.91
C ASP A 123 52.27 15.45 -4.90
N LYS A 124 53.30 16.24 -5.21
CA LYS A 124 54.31 15.85 -6.20
C LYS A 124 55.05 14.58 -5.80
N ASP A 125 55.28 14.39 -4.50
CA ASP A 125 55.97 13.22 -3.95
C ASP A 125 55.12 11.96 -4.09
N ALA A 126 53.81 12.03 -3.83
CA ALA A 126 52.87 10.92 -4.05
C ALA A 126 52.81 10.51 -5.53
N ILE A 127 52.78 11.48 -6.44
CA ILE A 127 52.78 11.23 -7.89
C ILE A 127 54.11 10.58 -8.34
N GLU A 128 55.24 11.04 -7.81
CA GLU A 128 56.55 10.52 -8.17
C GLU A 128 56.78 9.11 -7.61
N ALA A 129 56.31 8.83 -6.39
CA ALA A 129 56.30 7.50 -5.79
C ALA A 129 55.45 6.51 -6.61
N GLU A 130 54.23 6.89 -6.99
CA GLU A 130 53.35 6.05 -7.81
C GLU A 130 53.96 5.79 -9.19
N LYS A 131 54.58 6.81 -9.81
CA LYS A 131 55.29 6.65 -11.08
C LYS A 131 56.49 5.70 -10.97
N GLY A 132 57.20 5.72 -9.84
CA GLY A 132 58.27 4.77 -9.55
C GLY A 132 57.75 3.33 -9.43
N GLN A 133 56.64 3.15 -8.72
CA GLN A 133 55.98 1.86 -8.56
C GLN A 133 55.48 1.30 -9.90
N GLN A 134 54.83 2.13 -10.73
CA GLN A 134 54.39 1.71 -12.06
C GLN A 134 55.57 1.27 -12.94
N LYS A 135 56.69 2.02 -12.93
CA LYS A 135 57.89 1.63 -13.69
C LYS A 135 58.45 0.28 -13.23
N LEU A 136 58.45 0.01 -11.93
CA LEU A 136 58.89 -1.28 -11.38
C LEU A 136 57.98 -2.41 -11.86
N ILE A 137 56.67 -2.24 -11.74
CA ILE A 137 55.68 -3.23 -12.18
C ILE A 137 55.84 -3.52 -13.68
N SER A 138 55.89 -2.48 -14.52
CA SER A 138 56.09 -2.65 -15.96
C SER A 138 57.44 -3.31 -16.29
N GLY A 139 58.48 -3.03 -15.52
CA GLY A 139 59.79 -3.68 -15.69
C GLY A 139 59.76 -5.17 -15.39
N ILE A 140 58.98 -5.60 -14.39
CA ILE A 140 58.76 -7.01 -14.05
C ILE A 140 57.87 -7.69 -15.10
N GLU A 141 56.76 -7.04 -15.48
CA GLU A 141 55.80 -7.58 -16.45
C GLU A 141 56.44 -7.81 -17.82
N ASN A 142 57.35 -6.92 -18.24
CA ASN A 142 58.06 -7.03 -19.51
C ASN A 142 59.47 -7.65 -19.36
N PHE A 143 59.77 -8.30 -18.23
CA PHE A 143 61.07 -8.92 -18.02
C PHE A 143 61.22 -10.17 -18.88
N ASP A 144 62.20 -10.14 -19.78
CA ASP A 144 62.54 -11.26 -20.65
C ASP A 144 63.38 -12.30 -19.89
N THR A 145 62.72 -13.39 -19.47
CA THR A 145 63.34 -14.51 -18.77
C THR A 145 64.38 -15.25 -19.63
N GLY A 146 64.36 -15.09 -20.95
CA GLY A 146 65.38 -15.63 -21.86
C GLY A 146 66.74 -14.95 -21.74
N LYS A 147 66.80 -13.75 -21.13
CA LYS A 147 68.06 -13.05 -20.83
C LYS A 147 68.72 -13.51 -19.53
N LEU A 148 68.06 -14.37 -18.75
CA LEU A 148 68.68 -14.97 -17.57
C LEU A 148 69.76 -15.95 -18.03
N LYS A 149 70.97 -15.79 -17.48
CA LYS A 149 72.07 -16.72 -17.77
C LYS A 149 71.73 -18.08 -17.17
N PRO A 150 71.76 -19.18 -17.94
CA PRO A 150 71.58 -20.50 -17.39
C PRO A 150 72.72 -20.78 -16.41
N THR A 151 72.38 -21.16 -15.19
CA THR A 151 73.34 -21.51 -14.15
C THR A 151 73.04 -22.93 -13.69
N GLU A 152 74.06 -23.77 -13.61
CA GLU A 152 73.93 -25.13 -13.12
C GLU A 152 73.94 -25.10 -11.59
N THR A 153 72.81 -25.42 -10.97
CA THR A 153 72.70 -25.53 -9.51
C THR A 153 73.06 -26.96 -9.08
N VAL A 154 74.19 -27.14 -8.40
CA VAL A 154 74.56 -28.43 -7.81
C VAL A 154 73.86 -28.58 -6.45
N GLU A 155 72.71 -29.25 -6.44
CA GLU A 155 72.05 -29.65 -5.21
C GLU A 155 72.78 -30.87 -4.62
N LYS A 156 73.58 -30.63 -3.58
CA LYS A 156 74.23 -31.71 -2.83
C LYS A 156 73.16 -32.36 -1.95
N ASN A 157 72.65 -33.49 -2.39
CA ASN A 157 71.89 -34.43 -1.55
C ASN A 157 72.81 -35.60 -1.14
N PRO A 158 73.79 -35.41 -0.23
CA PRO A 158 74.59 -36.52 0.24
C PRO A 158 73.70 -37.48 1.03
N LEU A 159 73.64 -38.74 0.61
CA LEU A 159 72.99 -39.78 1.39
C LEU A 159 73.73 -39.93 2.74
N PRO A 160 73.02 -40.08 3.87
CA PRO A 160 73.65 -40.28 5.17
C PRO A 160 74.64 -41.45 5.12
N THR A 161 75.86 -41.26 5.63
CA THR A 161 76.84 -42.34 5.67
C THR A 161 76.43 -43.41 6.68
N LYS A 162 76.91 -44.64 6.51
CA LYS A 162 76.62 -45.74 7.45
C LYS A 162 76.98 -45.39 8.89
N GLU A 163 78.04 -44.62 9.12
CA GLU A 163 78.39 -44.18 10.48
C GLU A 163 77.31 -43.29 11.11
N ALA A 164 76.69 -42.40 10.33
CA ALA A 164 75.61 -41.53 10.81
C ALA A 164 74.35 -42.35 11.15
N ILE A 165 74.04 -43.38 10.36
CA ILE A 165 72.90 -44.27 10.61
C ILE A 165 73.13 -45.14 11.84
N ASP A 166 74.34 -45.67 12.02
CA ASP A 166 74.66 -46.54 13.16
C ASP A 166 74.80 -45.77 14.48
N ALA A 167 75.23 -44.50 14.42
CA ALA A 167 75.22 -43.61 15.59
C ALA A 167 73.78 -43.32 16.07
N GLU A 168 72.84 -43.13 15.16
CA GLU A 168 71.42 -42.89 15.50
C GLU A 168 70.72 -44.15 16.02
N LYS A 169 71.11 -45.34 15.55
CA LYS A 169 70.58 -46.61 16.08
C LYS A 169 71.11 -46.98 17.48
N LYS A 170 72.17 -46.32 17.94
CA LYS A 170 72.75 -46.51 19.29
C LYS A 170 72.28 -45.47 20.32
N ALA A 171 71.54 -44.46 19.88
CA ALA A 171 70.94 -43.44 20.73
C ALA A 171 69.59 -43.90 21.30
#